data_AF-A0A925J7S7-F1
#
_entry.id   AF-A0A925J7S7-F1
#
_cell.length_a   1.000
_cell.length_b   1.000
_cell.length_c   1.000
_cell.angle_alpha   90.00
_cell.angle_beta   90.00
_cell.angle_gamma   90.00
#
_symmetry.space_group_name_H-M   'P 1'
#
loop_
_entity.id
_entity.type
_entity.pdbx_description
1 polymer ?
#
loop_
_entity_poly.entity_id
_entity_poly.type
_entity_poly.pdbx_seq_one_letter_code
_entity_poly.pdbx_strand_id
1 'polypeptide(L)'
;MAKQTENNFLSRAWRFIKRLFLILFIAQLVYIILLRWIDPPFTVTQLGSLFSGHGLKRDYVDASKISTNAKLAVLASEDQLFADHNGFDFKSIQKAMKHNQKSKSLKGASTISQQVAKNVFLWQGRSWLRKAMETYFTFMIEL
;
A
#
# COMPACT_ATOMS: atom_id res chain seq x y z
N MET A 1 -48.37 14.04 1.99
CA MET A 1 -47.99 12.64 1.66
C MET A 1 -46.61 12.50 0.98
N ALA A 2 -46.05 13.52 0.31
CA ALA A 2 -44.74 13.40 -0.39
C ALA A 2 -43.50 13.26 0.52
N LYS A 3 -43.54 13.77 1.76
CA LYS A 3 -42.37 13.80 2.68
C LYS A 3 -41.99 12.43 3.26
N GLN A 4 -42.93 11.47 3.28
CA GLN A 4 -42.74 10.15 3.89
C GLN A 4 -42.10 9.14 2.91
N THR A 5 -42.29 9.36 1.60
CA THR A 5 -41.72 8.54 0.53
C THR A 5 -40.24 8.85 0.29
N GLU A 6 -39.82 10.13 0.35
CA GLU A 6 -38.40 10.52 0.23
C GLU A 6 -37.52 9.98 1.37
N ASN A 7 -38.01 10.04 2.62
CA ASN A 7 -37.28 9.50 3.78
C ASN A 7 -37.07 7.97 3.68
N ASN A 8 -37.99 7.26 3.05
CA ASN A 8 -37.84 5.82 2.80
C ASN A 8 -36.82 5.51 1.70
N PHE A 9 -36.70 6.36 0.67
CA PHE A 9 -35.68 6.20 -0.37
C PHE A 9 -34.28 6.49 0.15
N LEU A 10 -34.10 7.64 0.83
CA LEU A 10 -32.81 8.04 1.41
C LEU A 10 -32.30 7.02 2.45
N SER A 11 -33.17 6.52 3.32
CA SER A 11 -32.79 5.51 4.32
C SER A 11 -32.49 4.12 3.73
N ARG A 12 -33.09 3.76 2.59
CA ARG A 12 -32.75 2.55 1.84
C ARG A 12 -31.42 2.70 1.10
N ALA A 13 -31.23 3.83 0.41
CA ALA A 13 -29.97 4.16 -0.27
C ALA A 13 -28.80 4.19 0.72
N TRP A 14 -28.98 4.83 1.88
CA TRP A 14 -27.96 4.87 2.93
C TRP A 14 -27.63 3.49 3.49
N ARG A 15 -28.63 2.64 3.73
CA ARG A 15 -28.40 1.25 4.15
C ARG A 15 -27.66 0.44 3.08
N PHE A 16 -28.02 0.63 1.82
CA PHE A 16 -27.32 -0.01 0.70
C PHE A 16 -25.86 0.45 0.62
N ILE A 17 -25.60 1.76 0.68
CA ILE A 17 -24.24 2.33 0.67
C ILE A 17 -23.42 1.79 1.85
N LYS A 18 -23.97 1.79 3.07
CA LYS A 18 -23.29 1.21 4.23
C LYS A 18 -22.96 -0.26 4.05
N ARG A 19 -23.92 -1.05 3.54
CA ARG A 19 -23.73 -2.49 3.31
C ARG A 19 -22.67 -2.72 2.24
N LEU A 20 -22.71 -1.96 1.16
CA LEU A 20 -21.71 -2.02 0.09
C LEU A 20 -20.32 -1.67 0.64
N PHE A 21 -20.19 -0.57 1.38
CA PHE A 21 -18.93 -0.16 2.02
C PHE A 21 -18.39 -1.26 2.95
N LEU A 22 -19.25 -1.84 3.79
CA LEU A 22 -18.85 -2.92 4.70
C LEU A 22 -18.39 -4.17 3.93
N ILE A 23 -19.09 -4.55 2.86
CA ILE A 23 -18.71 -5.68 2.00
C ILE A 23 -17.34 -5.41 1.36
N LEU A 24 -17.12 -4.22 0.80
CA LEU A 24 -15.84 -3.86 0.19
C LEU A 24 -14.70 -3.85 1.22
N PHE A 25 -14.95 -3.34 2.43
CA PHE A 25 -13.98 -3.35 3.51
C PHE A 25 -13.60 -4.79 3.93
N ILE A 26 -14.58 -5.68 4.11
CA ILE A 26 -14.32 -7.09 4.43
C ILE A 26 -13.60 -7.78 3.27
N ALA A 27 -14.05 -7.57 2.03
CA ALA A 27 -13.41 -8.14 0.85
C ALA A 27 -11.95 -7.73 0.73
N GLN A 28 -11.62 -6.47 1.04
CA GLN A 28 -10.25 -5.98 1.09
C GLN A 28 -9.41 -6.72 2.14
N LEU A 29 -9.93 -6.92 3.35
CA LEU A 29 -9.21 -7.67 4.40
C LEU A 29 -8.97 -9.13 3.99
N VAL A 30 -9.99 -9.78 3.44
CA VAL A 30 -9.87 -11.14 2.91
C VAL A 30 -8.81 -11.18 1.81
N TYR A 31 -8.79 -10.20 0.91
CA TYR A 31 -7.78 -10.11 -0.14
C TYR A 31 -6.36 -10.00 0.44
N ILE A 32 -6.11 -9.10 1.40
CA ILE A 32 -4.80 -8.98 2.05
C ILE A 32 -4.36 -10.31 2.67
N ILE A 33 -5.28 -11.00 3.36
CA ILE A 33 -5.01 -12.31 3.96
C ILE A 33 -4.67 -13.34 2.90
N LEU A 34 -5.41 -13.42 1.79
CA LEU A 34 -5.11 -14.34 0.69
C LEU A 34 -3.71 -14.10 0.11
N LEU A 35 -3.31 -12.84 -0.04
CA LEU A 35 -1.98 -12.47 -0.55
C LEU A 35 -0.80 -12.95 0.30
N ARG A 36 -1.06 -13.46 1.52
CA ARG A 36 -0.04 -14.14 2.32
C ARG A 36 0.45 -15.45 1.68
N TRP A 37 -0.41 -16.12 0.91
CA TRP A 37 -0.11 -17.43 0.32
C TRP A 37 -0.06 -17.43 -1.20
N ILE A 38 -0.72 -16.47 -1.85
CA ILE A 38 -0.70 -16.32 -3.30
C ILE A 38 -0.07 -14.98 -3.67
N ASP A 39 0.72 -14.98 -4.73
CA ASP A 39 1.26 -13.73 -5.23
C ASP A 39 0.12 -12.85 -5.82
N PRO A 40 0.19 -11.52 -5.70
CA PRO A 40 -0.89 -10.64 -6.15
C PRO A 40 -1.15 -10.77 -7.65
N PRO A 41 -2.33 -11.21 -8.11
CA PRO A 41 -2.58 -11.45 -9.54
C PRO A 41 -2.39 -10.17 -10.35
N PHE A 42 -2.77 -9.03 -9.79
CA PHE A 42 -2.50 -7.70 -10.34
C PHE A 42 -2.10 -6.76 -9.21
N THR A 43 -1.25 -5.79 -9.54
CA THR A 43 -0.91 -4.67 -8.67
C THR A 43 -1.42 -3.37 -9.27
N VAL A 44 -1.72 -2.38 -8.43
CA VAL A 44 -2.17 -1.06 -8.92
C VAL A 44 -1.11 -0.39 -9.80
N THR A 45 0.18 -0.62 -9.52
CA THR A 45 1.27 -0.12 -10.37
C THR A 45 1.26 -0.76 -11.77
N GLN A 46 0.97 -2.06 -11.87
CA GLN A 46 0.83 -2.73 -13.17
C GLN A 46 -0.38 -2.24 -13.97
N LEU A 47 -1.50 -1.95 -13.29
CA LEU A 47 -2.65 -1.32 -13.94
C LEU A 47 -2.25 0.05 -14.51
N GLY A 48 -1.55 0.88 -13.75
CA GLY A 48 -1.02 2.16 -14.24
C GLY A 48 -0.07 1.98 -15.43
N SER A 49 0.81 0.97 -15.39
CA SER A 49 1.74 0.63 -16.47
C SER A 49 1.02 0.23 -17.76
N LEU A 50 -0.07 -0.55 -17.64
CA LEU A 50 -0.94 -0.94 -18.75
C LEU A 50 -1.59 0.28 -19.41
N PHE A 51 -2.17 1.19 -18.62
CA PHE A 51 -2.75 2.44 -19.13
C PHE A 51 -1.70 3.35 -19.78
N SER A 52 -0.44 3.26 -19.35
CA SER A 52 0.68 4.03 -19.92
C SER A 52 1.30 3.35 -21.15
N GLY A 53 0.75 2.24 -21.66
CA GLY A 53 1.22 1.56 -22.86
C GLY A 53 2.48 0.70 -22.66
N HIS A 54 2.96 0.51 -21.43
CA HIS A 54 4.17 -0.27 -21.14
C HIS A 54 3.90 -1.78 -20.99
N GLY A 55 2.62 -2.19 -21.09
CA GLY A 55 2.19 -3.58 -21.02
C GLY A 55 2.19 -4.17 -19.61
N LEU A 56 1.86 -5.45 -19.51
CA LEU A 56 1.82 -6.20 -18.24
C LEU A 56 2.89 -7.30 -18.29
N LYS A 57 4.13 -6.97 -17.94
CA LYS A 57 5.22 -7.94 -17.81
C LYS A 57 5.54 -8.19 -16.35
N ARG A 58 5.59 -9.46 -15.94
CA ARG A 58 6.06 -9.86 -14.62
C ARG A 58 6.42 -11.34 -14.59
N ASP A 59 7.60 -11.61 -14.06
CA ASP A 59 8.07 -12.95 -13.75
C ASP A 59 8.26 -13.09 -12.25
N TYR A 60 7.57 -14.05 -11.65
CA TYR A 60 7.75 -14.37 -10.24
C TYR A 60 8.94 -15.29 -10.06
N VAL A 61 9.80 -14.94 -9.09
CA VAL A 61 10.97 -15.73 -8.74
C VAL A 61 10.91 -16.01 -7.25
N ASP A 62 10.93 -17.28 -6.89
CA ASP A 62 10.93 -17.70 -5.50
C ASP A 62 12.12 -17.08 -4.76
N ALA A 63 11.91 -16.65 -3.52
CA ALA A 63 12.97 -16.05 -2.72
C ALA A 63 14.19 -16.98 -2.57
N SER A 64 14.01 -18.30 -2.59
CA SER A 64 15.11 -19.29 -2.54
C SER A 64 16.01 -19.26 -3.79
N LYS A 65 15.49 -18.83 -4.94
CA LYS A 65 16.23 -18.69 -6.21
C LYS A 65 16.96 -17.35 -6.33
N ILE A 66 16.66 -16.40 -5.45
CA ILE A 66 17.33 -15.09 -5.43
C ILE A 66 18.63 -15.21 -4.63
N SER A 67 19.74 -14.81 -5.27
CA SER A 67 21.07 -14.73 -4.62
C SER A 67 21.02 -13.95 -3.31
N THR A 68 21.68 -14.46 -2.28
CA THR A 68 21.82 -13.79 -0.98
C THR A 68 22.43 -12.39 -1.14
N ASN A 69 23.40 -12.23 -2.05
CA ASN A 69 24.02 -10.93 -2.30
C ASN A 69 23.04 -9.92 -2.88
N ALA A 70 22.11 -10.35 -3.74
CA ALA A 70 21.08 -9.47 -4.29
C ALA A 70 20.09 -9.01 -3.19
N LYS A 71 19.68 -9.92 -2.31
CA LYS A 71 18.85 -9.58 -1.14
C LYS A 71 19.54 -8.58 -0.24
N LEU A 72 20.80 -8.84 0.10
CA LEU A 72 21.61 -7.96 0.95
C LEU A 72 21.86 -6.60 0.30
N ALA A 73 22.05 -6.53 -1.02
CA ALA A 73 22.21 -5.27 -1.73
C ALA A 73 20.95 -4.40 -1.59
N VAL A 74 19.76 -4.99 -1.80
CA VAL A 74 18.48 -4.28 -1.66
C VAL A 74 18.25 -3.84 -0.21
N LEU A 75 18.48 -4.73 0.76
CA LEU A 75 18.38 -4.37 2.18
C LEU A 75 19.35 -3.23 2.52
N ALA A 76 20.60 -3.31 2.08
CA ALA A 76 21.61 -2.30 2.37
C ALA A 76 21.30 -0.92 1.74
N SER A 77 20.70 -0.90 0.55
CA SER A 77 20.40 0.33 -0.19
C SER A 77 19.05 0.96 0.19
N GLU A 78 18.02 0.14 0.41
CA GLU A 78 16.65 0.59 0.61
C GLU A 78 16.24 0.62 2.09
N ASP A 79 16.64 -0.38 2.86
CA ASP A 79 16.11 -0.59 4.22
C ASP A 79 17.04 -1.45 5.10
N GLN A 80 18.08 -0.81 5.65
CA GLN A 80 19.14 -1.50 6.40
C GLN A 80 18.67 -2.16 7.68
N LEU A 81 17.59 -1.65 8.27
CA LEU A 81 17.03 -2.11 9.54
C LEU A 81 15.73 -2.91 9.33
N PHE A 82 15.52 -3.43 8.12
CA PHE A 82 14.29 -4.14 7.75
C PHE A 82 13.90 -5.24 8.75
N ALA A 83 14.88 -6.02 9.22
CA ALA A 83 14.66 -7.10 10.17
C ALA A 83 14.40 -6.63 11.62
N ASP A 84 14.73 -5.37 11.93
CA ASP A 84 14.66 -4.79 13.28
C ASP A 84 13.37 -3.99 13.52
N HIS A 85 12.51 -3.86 12.51
CA HIS A 85 11.27 -3.09 12.60
C HIS A 85 10.06 -3.82 12.02
N ASN A 86 8.86 -3.42 12.43
CA ASN A 86 7.59 -3.96 11.93
C ASN A 86 7.01 -3.01 10.87
N GLY A 87 7.73 -2.88 9.75
CA GLY A 87 7.38 -2.02 8.61
C GLY A 87 7.60 -0.51 8.76
N PHE A 88 8.04 0.00 9.92
CA PHE A 88 8.30 1.44 10.10
C PHE A 88 9.63 1.71 10.82
N ASP A 89 10.62 2.26 10.11
CA ASP A 89 11.83 2.81 10.72
C ASP A 89 11.58 4.25 11.21
N PHE A 90 11.06 4.38 12.43
CA PHE A 90 10.83 5.68 13.06
C PHE A 90 12.10 6.52 13.20
N LYS A 91 13.27 5.90 13.39
CA LYS A 91 14.53 6.63 13.53
C LYS A 91 14.91 7.28 12.20
N SER A 92 14.81 6.55 11.09
CA SER A 92 15.09 7.07 9.76
C SER A 92 14.03 8.09 9.30
N ILE A 93 12.75 7.87 9.63
CA ILE A 93 11.68 8.84 9.36
C ILE A 93 11.97 10.17 10.07
N GLN A 94 12.30 10.14 11.37
CA GLN A 94 12.63 11.37 12.11
C GLN A 94 13.88 12.07 11.56
N LYS A 95 14.92 11.31 11.18
CA LYS A 95 16.12 11.87 10.55
C LYS A 95 15.80 12.53 9.22
N ALA A 96 14.99 11.89 8.37
CA ALA A 96 14.57 12.45 7.09
C ALA A 96 13.70 13.70 7.28
N MET A 97 12.77 13.72 8.23
CA MET A 97 11.98 14.91 8.56
C MET A 97 12.87 16.08 9.01
N LYS A 98 13.82 15.84 9.92
CA LYS A 98 14.77 16.88 10.37
C LYS A 98 15.65 17.39 9.23
N HIS A 99 16.06 16.52 8.30
CA HIS A 99 16.80 16.92 7.11
C HIS A 99 15.94 17.79 6.18
N ASN A 100 14.72 17.34 5.87
CA ASN A 100 13.81 18.01 4.94
C ASN A 100 13.30 19.36 5.45
N GLN A 101 13.31 19.59 6.77
CA GLN A 101 13.03 20.91 7.35
C GLN A 101 14.15 21.93 7.08
N LYS A 102 15.39 21.47 6.93
CA LYS A 102 16.58 22.32 6.80
C LYS A 102 17.17 22.36 5.39
N SER A 103 16.73 21.46 4.52
CA SER A 103 17.28 21.23 3.19
C SER A 103 16.20 21.41 2.14
N LYS A 104 16.57 21.99 0.99
CA LYS A 104 15.69 22.00 -0.20
C LYS A 104 15.64 20.62 -0.88
N SER A 105 16.58 19.73 -0.58
CA SER A 105 16.60 18.36 -1.07
C SER A 105 15.79 17.46 -0.14
N LEU A 106 14.77 16.79 -0.70
CA LEU A 106 13.92 15.87 0.05
C LEU A 106 14.56 14.49 0.12
N LYS A 107 14.83 14.03 1.33
CA LYS A 107 15.23 12.66 1.63
C LYS A 107 14.01 11.79 1.93
N GLY A 108 13.95 10.61 1.30
CA GLY A 108 12.98 9.56 1.61
C GLY A 108 13.39 8.75 2.85
N ALA A 109 12.41 8.09 3.46
CA ALA A 109 12.60 7.17 4.58
C ALA A 109 11.51 6.08 4.57
N SER A 110 11.13 5.60 3.38
CA SER A 110 10.10 4.57 3.26
C SER A 110 10.76 3.19 3.27
N THR A 111 10.31 2.34 4.19
CA THR A 111 10.76 0.95 4.37
C THR A 111 10.33 0.07 3.19
N ILE A 112 10.92 -1.12 3.05
CA ILE A 112 10.50 -2.07 2.01
C ILE A 112 9.01 -2.40 2.14
N SER A 113 8.49 -2.58 3.35
CA SER A 113 7.06 -2.84 3.60
C SER A 113 6.16 -1.70 3.13
N GLN A 114 6.58 -0.45 3.36
CA GLN A 114 5.88 0.72 2.82
C GLN A 114 5.93 0.78 1.29
N GLN A 115 7.05 0.40 0.69
CA GLN A 115 7.19 0.34 -0.76
C GLN A 115 6.31 -0.77 -1.37
N VAL A 116 6.21 -1.93 -0.72
CA VAL A 116 5.28 -3.00 -1.10
C VAL A 116 3.83 -2.52 -0.99
N ALA A 117 3.45 -1.90 0.14
CA ALA A 117 2.12 -1.34 0.34
C ALA A 117 1.75 -0.34 -0.77
N LYS A 118 2.69 0.55 -1.10
CA LYS A 118 2.55 1.51 -2.19
C LYS A 118 2.38 0.83 -3.54
N ASN A 119 3.20 -0.16 -3.87
CA ASN A 119 3.22 -0.72 -5.23
C ASN A 119 2.07 -1.70 -5.50
N VAL A 120 1.70 -2.49 -4.49
CA VAL A 120 0.65 -3.52 -4.59
C VAL A 120 -0.74 -2.90 -4.52
N PHE A 121 -1.00 -2.06 -3.50
CA PHE A 121 -2.35 -1.58 -3.18
C PHE A 121 -2.63 -0.15 -3.63
N LEU A 122 -1.61 0.66 -3.91
CA LEU A 122 -1.75 2.09 -4.19
C LEU A 122 -1.16 2.49 -5.55
N TRP A 123 -1.40 3.74 -5.92
CA TRP A 123 -0.91 4.32 -7.16
C TRP A 123 0.39 5.10 -6.93
N GLN A 124 1.10 5.39 -8.02
CA GLN A 124 2.30 6.22 -7.99
C GLN A 124 1.90 7.71 -7.89
N GLY A 125 2.55 8.46 -7.01
CA GLY A 125 2.28 9.89 -6.82
C GLY A 125 2.70 10.39 -5.43
N ARG A 126 2.69 11.70 -5.21
CA ARG A 126 2.96 12.29 -3.89
C ARG A 126 1.72 13.01 -3.38
N SER A 127 1.04 12.43 -2.39
CA SER A 127 -0.04 13.09 -1.65
C SER A 127 -0.09 12.59 -0.21
N TRP A 128 -0.55 13.45 0.70
CA TRP A 128 -0.70 13.11 2.12
C TRP A 128 -1.75 12.01 2.33
N LEU A 129 -2.86 12.06 1.59
CA LEU A 129 -3.89 11.01 1.63
C LEU A 129 -3.32 9.65 1.23
N ARG A 130 -2.56 9.59 0.13
CA ARG A 130 -1.90 8.35 -0.31
C ARG A 130 -0.91 7.85 0.73
N LYS A 131 -0.12 8.74 1.36
CA LYS A 131 0.82 8.34 2.41
C LYS A 131 0.10 7.82 3.67
N ALA A 132 -1.05 8.38 4.03
CA ALA A 132 -1.88 7.86 5.12
C ALA A 132 -2.41 6.44 4.81
N MET A 133 -2.88 6.21 3.58
CA MET A 133 -3.29 4.87 3.13
C MET A 133 -2.11 3.90 3.12
N GLU A 134 -0.92 4.36 2.70
CA GLU A 134 0.31 3.55 2.71
C GLU A 134 0.65 3.09 4.13
N THR A 135 0.56 3.98 5.12
CA THR A 135 0.72 3.63 6.53
C THR A 135 -0.29 2.57 6.96
N TYR A 136 -1.57 2.73 6.61
CA TYR A 136 -2.61 1.74 6.94
C TYR A 136 -2.31 0.37 6.33
N PHE A 137 -2.02 0.29 5.02
CA PHE A 137 -1.73 -0.99 4.37
C PHE A 137 -0.42 -1.61 4.89
N THR A 138 0.60 -0.81 5.19
CA THR A 138 1.85 -1.31 5.79
C THR A 138 1.56 -2.00 7.11
N PHE A 139 0.76 -1.39 7.98
CA PHE A 139 0.37 -2.01 9.24
C PHE A 139 -0.41 -3.32 9.03
N MET A 140 -1.27 -3.39 8.00
CA MET A 140 -2.03 -4.62 7.70
C MET A 140 -1.17 -5.76 7.13
N ILE A 141 -0.06 -5.45 6.44
CA ILE A 141 0.84 -6.46 5.87
C ILE A 141 1.79 -7.02 6.94
N GLU A 142 2.18 -6.19 7.91
CA GLU A 142 3.09 -6.54 9.00
C GLU A 142 2.42 -7.28 10.16
N LEU A 143 1.09 -7.33 10.19
CA LEU A 143 0.28 -7.98 11.23
C LEU A 143 0.10 -9.48 10.97
#